data_AF-A2GGL4-F1
#
_entry.id   AF-A2GGL4-F1
#
_cell.length_a   1.000
_cell.length_b   1.000
_cell.length_c   1.000
_cell.angle_alpha   90.00
_cell.angle_beta   90.00
_cell.angle_gamma   90.00
#
_symmetry.space_group_name_H-M   'P 1'
#
loop_
_entity.id
_entity.type
_entity.pdbx_description
1 polymer ?
#
loop_
_entity_poly.entity_id
_entity_poly.type
_entity_poly.pdbx_seq_one_letter_code
_entity_poly.pdbx_strand_id
1 'polypeptide(L)'
;MSILNQLTSITRADIPFFLGLITAYSVFRWFLVNKVFATLGRLAKVDPKRLYKFSNRCFDLLHYSSSAIIGLIAVLSRPYAKCMFWSYDCADFYMPTEEAFQVTVMEKIYVLIFFCYYIVDVAYIGANTGIALIAIHHVATLSLVFGSIILQAPVVCVIIMILHDVVDVPLYTGKICAYLGYIKIKDFTLVSFAILCTWFRMINYPLVANAAWKNQYREGIIYPVLYRGV
;
A
#
# COMPACT_ATOMS: atom_id res chain seq x y z
N MET A 1 18.27 -1.23 -21.52
CA MET A 1 17.29 -1.76 -20.55
C MET A 1 17.57 -1.06 -19.22
N SER A 2 16.62 -0.27 -18.69
CA SER A 2 16.84 0.47 -17.43
C SER A 2 17.09 -0.50 -16.28
N ILE A 3 18.06 -0.21 -15.41
CA ILE A 3 18.38 -1.00 -14.20
C ILE A 3 17.12 -1.28 -13.38
N LEU A 4 16.16 -0.34 -13.37
CA LEU A 4 14.91 -0.44 -12.62
C LEU A 4 13.97 -1.57 -13.09
N ASN A 5 14.09 -2.01 -14.35
CA ASN A 5 13.26 -3.08 -14.91
C ASN A 5 13.93 -4.47 -14.85
N GLN A 6 15.14 -4.57 -14.30
CA GLN A 6 15.82 -5.85 -14.13
C GLN A 6 15.10 -6.68 -13.08
N LEU A 7 14.97 -7.99 -13.32
CA LEU A 7 14.39 -8.92 -12.37
C LEU A 7 15.34 -9.13 -11.18
N THR A 8 14.75 -9.20 -10.00
CA THR A 8 15.38 -9.48 -8.72
C THR A 8 14.41 -10.30 -7.87
N SER A 9 14.86 -10.77 -6.71
CA SER A 9 14.04 -11.50 -5.77
C SER A 9 14.07 -10.85 -4.39
N ILE A 10 12.97 -11.02 -3.64
CA ILE A 10 12.94 -10.70 -2.22
C ILE A 10 13.31 -11.96 -1.45
N THR A 11 14.40 -11.89 -0.70
CA THR A 11 14.96 -13.04 0.03
C THR A 11 15.27 -12.67 1.48
N ARG A 12 15.66 -13.66 2.30
CA ARG A 12 16.09 -13.42 3.68
C ARG A 12 17.33 -12.51 3.77
N ALA A 13 18.13 -12.41 2.71
CA ALA A 13 19.28 -11.52 2.65
C ALA A 13 18.87 -10.03 2.68
N ASP A 14 17.61 -9.71 2.35
CA ASP A 14 17.11 -8.34 2.37
C ASP A 14 16.69 -7.87 3.78
N ILE A 15 16.63 -8.77 4.76
CA ILE A 15 16.17 -8.45 6.13
C ILE A 15 17.00 -7.35 6.78
N PRO A 16 18.36 -7.36 6.77
CA PRO A 16 19.15 -6.30 7.38
C PRO A 16 18.89 -4.93 6.73
N PHE A 17 18.80 -4.89 5.40
CA PHE A 17 18.47 -3.67 4.66
C PHE A 17 17.07 -3.17 5.03
N PHE A 18 16.09 -4.07 5.12
CA PHE A 18 14.72 -3.75 5.47
C PHE A 18 14.59 -3.19 6.90
N LEU A 19 15.31 -3.76 7.87
CA LEU A 19 15.37 -3.22 9.24
C LEU A 19 16.01 -1.82 9.29
N GLY A 20 17.06 -1.60 8.50
CA GLY A 20 17.66 -0.28 8.31
C GLY A 20 16.66 0.72 7.72
N LEU A 21 15.89 0.29 6.71
CA LEU A 21 14.85 1.09 6.08
C LEU A 21 13.74 1.47 7.07
N ILE A 22 13.24 0.52 7.88
CA ILE A 22 12.25 0.79 8.94
C ILE A 22 12.77 1.84 9.91
N THR A 23 14.03 1.71 10.33
CA THR A 23 14.65 2.65 11.28
C THR A 23 14.73 4.06 10.68
N ALA A 24 15.26 4.17 9.45
CA ALA A 24 15.37 5.44 8.74
C ALA A 24 13.99 6.07 8.50
N TYR A 25 13.01 5.28 8.07
CA TYR A 25 11.64 5.74 7.82
C TYR A 25 10.95 6.20 9.10
N SER A 26 11.17 5.50 10.23
CA SER A 26 10.62 5.90 11.53
C SER A 26 11.15 7.25 11.98
N VAL A 27 12.47 7.47 11.85
CA VAL A 27 13.11 8.76 12.16
C VAL A 27 12.58 9.85 11.22
N PHE A 28 12.48 9.56 9.93
CA PHE A 28 11.96 10.49 8.92
C PHE A 28 10.51 10.90 9.21
N ARG A 29 9.64 9.93 9.50
CA ARG A 29 8.24 10.17 9.88
C ARG A 29 8.14 11.01 11.15
N TRP A 30 8.87 10.63 12.19
CA TRP A 30 8.88 11.37 13.45
C TRP A 30 9.30 12.83 13.24
N PHE A 31 10.34 13.07 12.44
CA PHE A 31 10.81 14.42 12.12
C PHE A 31 9.74 15.21 11.36
N LEU A 32 9.19 14.66 10.28
CA LEU A 32 8.19 15.36 9.48
C LEU A 32 6.92 15.67 10.27
N VAL A 33 6.38 14.71 11.02
CA VAL A 33 5.15 14.90 11.81
C VAL A 33 5.37 15.95 12.90
N ASN A 34 6.44 15.84 13.69
CA ASN A 34 6.62 16.68 14.89
C ASN A 34 7.26 18.04 14.62
N LYS A 35 8.08 18.18 13.56
CA LYS A 35 8.81 19.42 13.27
C LYS A 35 8.25 20.15 12.06
N VAL A 36 8.01 19.47 10.95
CA VAL A 36 7.59 20.11 9.70
C VAL A 36 6.07 20.35 9.70
N PHE A 37 5.27 19.28 9.70
CA PHE A 37 3.82 19.38 9.58
C PHE A 37 3.15 19.99 10.81
N ALA A 38 3.70 19.79 12.01
CA ALA A 38 3.21 20.50 13.20
C ALA A 38 3.43 22.01 13.12
N THR A 39 4.55 22.45 12.52
CA THR A 39 4.81 23.89 12.32
C THR A 39 3.90 24.46 11.25
N LEU A 40 3.74 23.76 10.12
CA LEU A 40 2.80 24.16 9.07
C LEU A 40 1.35 24.23 9.58
N GLY A 41 0.93 23.28 10.41
CA GLY A 41 -0.41 23.30 11.02
C GLY A 41 -0.64 24.48 11.95
N ARG A 42 0.38 24.89 12.72
CA ARG A 42 0.31 26.11 13.56
C ARG A 42 0.22 27.37 12.70
N LEU A 43 1.02 27.47 11.63
CA LEU A 43 0.97 28.59 10.70
C LEU A 43 -0.40 28.69 9.99
N ALA A 44 -0.98 27.54 9.65
CA ALA A 44 -2.31 27.44 9.06
C ALA A 44 -3.46 27.58 10.08
N LYS A 45 -3.16 27.89 11.36
CA LYS A 45 -4.14 28.09 12.45
C LYS A 45 -5.07 26.89 12.67
N VAL A 46 -4.56 25.67 12.46
CA VAL A 46 -5.29 24.44 12.82
C VAL A 46 -5.52 24.40 14.33
N ASP A 47 -6.71 23.97 14.75
CA ASP A 47 -7.06 23.77 16.17
C ASP A 47 -5.95 22.96 16.89
N PRO A 48 -5.34 23.49 17.98
CA PRO A 48 -4.31 22.80 18.74
C PRO A 48 -4.71 21.39 19.17
N LYS A 49 -5.99 21.14 19.47
CA LYS A 49 -6.51 19.81 19.86
C LYS A 49 -6.46 18.80 18.70
N ARG A 50 -6.46 19.29 17.46
CA ARG A 50 -6.45 18.48 16.23
C ARG A 50 -5.10 18.48 15.53
N LEU A 51 -4.14 19.29 16.00
CA LEU A 51 -2.83 19.44 15.38
C LEU A 51 -2.09 18.10 15.21
N TYR A 52 -2.10 17.26 16.25
CA TYR A 52 -1.49 15.93 16.18
C TYR A 52 -2.07 15.07 15.06
N LYS A 53 -3.41 15.07 14.92
CA LYS A 53 -4.09 14.30 13.86
C LYS A 53 -3.81 14.89 12.48
N PHE A 54 -3.86 16.22 12.36
CA PHE A 54 -3.53 16.94 11.13
C PHE A 54 -2.12 16.58 10.64
N SER A 55 -1.10 16.68 11.50
CA SER A 55 0.29 16.42 11.12
C SER A 55 0.51 14.98 10.68
N ASN A 56 -0.16 14.01 11.31
CA ASN A 56 -0.13 12.63 10.87
C ASN A 56 -0.81 12.44 9.51
N ARG A 57 -1.98 13.06 9.27
CA ARG A 57 -2.65 12.96 7.96
C ARG A 57 -1.88 13.62 6.83
N CYS A 58 -1.12 14.68 7.10
CA CYS A 58 -0.17 15.27 6.14
C CYS A 58 0.94 14.28 5.77
N PHE A 59 1.48 13.56 6.75
CA PHE A 59 2.47 12.52 6.48
C PHE A 59 1.86 11.38 5.65
N ASP A 60 0.64 10.93 5.98
CA ASP A 60 -0.04 9.90 5.21
C ASP A 60 -0.26 10.35 3.76
N LEU A 61 -0.74 11.58 3.53
CA LEU A 61 -0.91 12.09 2.17
C LEU A 61 0.42 12.09 1.41
N LEU A 62 1.52 12.54 2.03
CA LEU A 62 2.84 12.52 1.43
C LEU A 62 3.24 11.09 1.05
N HIS A 63 3.13 10.15 2.01
CA HIS A 63 3.48 8.76 1.79
C HIS A 63 2.65 8.15 0.66
N TYR A 64 1.31 8.17 0.75
CA TYR A 64 0.45 7.54 -0.25
C TYR A 64 0.58 8.19 -1.62
N SER A 65 0.83 9.50 -1.71
CA SER A 65 1.09 10.15 -3.01
C SER A 65 2.41 9.66 -3.61
N SER A 66 3.49 9.64 -2.82
CA SER A 66 4.79 9.12 -3.29
C SER A 66 4.72 7.63 -3.63
N SER A 67 4.05 6.83 -2.79
CA SER A 67 3.85 5.39 -2.96
C SER A 67 3.01 5.09 -4.21
N ALA A 68 1.92 5.83 -4.44
CA ALA A 68 1.12 5.70 -5.65
C ALA A 68 1.91 6.06 -6.91
N ILE A 69 2.74 7.11 -6.89
CA ILE A 69 3.61 7.45 -8.03
C ILE A 69 4.61 6.33 -8.30
N ILE A 70 5.30 5.84 -7.27
CA ILE A 70 6.27 4.74 -7.39
C ILE A 70 5.58 3.49 -7.93
N GLY A 71 4.43 3.11 -7.37
CA GLY A 71 3.67 1.94 -7.80
C GLY A 71 3.09 2.08 -9.21
N LEU A 72 2.62 3.27 -9.61
CA LEU A 72 2.22 3.53 -10.99
C LEU A 72 3.39 3.36 -11.95
N ILE A 73 4.58 3.87 -11.63
CA ILE A 73 5.77 3.66 -12.46
C ILE A 73 6.15 2.16 -12.50
N ALA A 74 6.06 1.48 -11.36
CA ALA A 74 6.37 0.06 -11.24
C ALA A 74 5.41 -0.82 -12.07
N VAL A 75 4.13 -0.47 -12.13
CA VAL A 75 3.09 -1.28 -12.79
C VAL A 75 2.88 -0.89 -14.24
N LEU A 76 2.83 0.40 -14.57
CA LEU A 76 2.57 0.87 -15.94
C LEU A 76 3.69 0.52 -16.92
N SER A 77 4.87 0.20 -16.42
CA SER A 77 6.00 -0.31 -17.24
C SER A 77 5.93 -1.81 -17.55
N ARG A 78 4.86 -2.50 -17.11
CA ARG A 78 4.74 -3.98 -17.14
C ARG A 78 3.58 -4.44 -18.02
N PRO A 79 3.63 -5.66 -18.57
CA PRO A 79 2.56 -6.18 -19.45
C PRO A 79 1.21 -6.36 -18.74
N TYR A 80 1.20 -6.51 -17.41
CA TYR A 80 -0.01 -6.58 -16.57
C TYR A 80 -0.51 -5.21 -16.11
N ALA A 81 -0.05 -4.09 -16.67
CA ALA A 81 -0.55 -2.76 -16.31
C ALA A 81 -2.09 -2.67 -16.39
N LYS A 82 -2.70 -3.30 -17.40
CA LYS A 82 -4.17 -3.35 -17.57
C LYS A 82 -4.91 -3.91 -16.34
N CYS A 83 -4.25 -4.81 -15.61
CA CYS A 83 -4.83 -5.53 -14.48
C CYS A 83 -5.15 -4.62 -13.29
N MET A 84 -4.48 -3.46 -13.18
CA MET A 84 -4.80 -2.47 -12.16
C MET A 84 -6.15 -1.77 -12.42
N PHE A 85 -6.58 -1.66 -13.68
CA PHE A 85 -7.83 -1.01 -14.05
C PHE A 85 -8.96 -2.04 -14.23
N TRP A 86 -8.62 -3.21 -14.74
CA TRP A 86 -9.56 -4.29 -15.02
C TRP A 86 -8.87 -5.66 -14.93
N SER A 87 -9.21 -6.43 -13.90
CA SER A 87 -8.53 -7.70 -13.59
C SER A 87 -9.20 -8.95 -14.19
N TYR A 88 -10.29 -8.81 -14.96
CA TYR A 88 -11.10 -9.97 -15.39
C TYR A 88 -10.33 -10.96 -16.28
N ASP A 89 -9.47 -10.47 -17.18
CA ASP A 89 -8.71 -11.23 -18.17
C ASP A 89 -7.20 -11.28 -17.83
N CYS A 90 -6.89 -11.27 -16.53
CA CYS A 90 -5.51 -11.20 -16.03
C CYS A 90 -5.03 -12.46 -15.31
N ALA A 91 -5.79 -13.57 -15.38
CA ALA A 91 -5.48 -14.80 -14.66
C ALA A 91 -4.04 -15.27 -14.92
N ASP A 92 -3.59 -15.32 -16.16
CA ASP A 92 -2.24 -15.82 -16.51
C ASP A 92 -1.11 -15.01 -15.84
N PHE A 93 -1.32 -13.72 -15.58
CA PHE A 93 -0.34 -12.87 -14.89
C PHE A 93 -0.29 -13.11 -13.37
N TYR A 94 -1.32 -13.70 -12.78
CA TYR A 94 -1.41 -13.94 -11.34
C TYR A 94 -0.88 -15.31 -10.92
N MET A 95 -0.23 -16.02 -11.83
CA MET A 95 0.43 -17.29 -11.50
C MET A 95 1.57 -17.06 -10.49
N PRO A 96 1.74 -17.98 -9.53
CA PRO A 96 2.94 -18.01 -8.71
C PRO A 96 4.21 -18.13 -9.55
N THR A 97 5.31 -17.62 -9.00
CA THR A 97 6.66 -17.77 -9.54
C THR A 97 7.27 -19.06 -8.99
N GLU A 98 8.01 -19.80 -9.83
CA GLU A 98 8.40 -21.19 -9.53
C GLU A 98 9.45 -21.32 -8.41
N GLU A 99 10.43 -20.42 -8.36
CA GLU A 99 11.60 -20.57 -7.48
C GLU A 99 11.61 -19.60 -6.29
N ALA A 100 11.23 -18.34 -6.51
CA ALA A 100 11.30 -17.28 -5.53
C ALA A 100 10.32 -16.16 -5.89
N PHE A 101 9.99 -15.29 -4.92
CA PHE A 101 9.22 -14.08 -5.16
C PHE A 101 9.99 -13.11 -6.07
N GLN A 102 9.81 -13.26 -7.38
CA GLN A 102 10.52 -12.50 -8.41
C GLN A 102 9.76 -11.23 -8.78
N VAL A 103 10.44 -10.10 -8.69
CA VAL A 103 9.92 -8.77 -8.98
C VAL A 103 11.00 -7.96 -9.71
N THR A 104 10.63 -6.88 -10.38
CA THR A 104 11.64 -5.93 -10.85
C THR A 104 12.27 -5.15 -9.69
N VAL A 105 13.43 -4.53 -9.92
CA VAL A 105 14.05 -3.63 -8.92
C VAL A 105 13.07 -2.53 -8.48
N MET A 106 12.32 -1.96 -9.42
CA MET A 106 11.32 -0.94 -9.12
C MET A 106 10.18 -1.47 -8.23
N GLU A 107 9.67 -2.66 -8.53
CA GLU A 107 8.63 -3.31 -7.71
C GLU A 107 9.17 -3.73 -6.35
N LYS A 108 10.42 -4.18 -6.25
CA LYS A 108 11.07 -4.47 -4.97
C LYS A 108 11.12 -3.22 -4.08
N ILE A 109 11.54 -2.08 -4.63
CA ILE A 109 11.53 -0.80 -3.91
C ILE A 109 10.10 -0.48 -3.44
N TYR A 110 9.12 -0.63 -4.31
CA TYR A 110 7.71 -0.37 -4.00
C TYR A 110 7.19 -1.26 -2.85
N VAL A 111 7.40 -2.57 -2.94
CA VAL A 111 7.04 -3.57 -1.91
C VAL A 111 7.68 -3.23 -0.57
N LEU A 112 8.98 -2.96 -0.54
CA LEU A 112 9.69 -2.64 0.70
C LEU A 112 9.21 -1.33 1.34
N ILE A 113 8.96 -0.29 0.54
CA ILE A 113 8.43 0.99 1.06
C ILE A 113 7.02 0.80 1.63
N PHE A 114 6.16 0.04 0.97
CA PHE A 114 4.81 -0.23 1.43
C PHE A 114 4.82 -0.97 2.77
N PHE A 115 5.57 -2.08 2.88
CA PHE A 115 5.69 -2.79 4.15
C PHE A 115 6.28 -1.93 5.26
N CYS A 116 7.31 -1.13 4.93
CA CYS A 116 7.93 -0.22 5.86
C CYS A 116 6.90 0.77 6.44
N TYR A 117 6.06 1.38 5.60
CA TYR A 117 5.01 2.27 6.08
C TYR A 117 4.02 1.56 7.00
N TYR A 118 3.47 0.42 6.58
CA TYR A 118 2.45 -0.28 7.38
C TYR A 118 2.98 -0.74 8.73
N ILE A 119 4.24 -1.18 8.82
CA ILE A 119 4.86 -1.53 10.11
C ILE A 119 5.02 -0.29 10.99
N VAL A 120 5.52 0.81 10.44
CA VAL A 120 5.73 2.06 11.19
C VAL A 120 4.40 2.70 11.59
N ASP A 121 3.36 2.62 10.76
CA ASP A 121 2.04 3.22 11.03
C ASP A 121 1.32 2.61 12.24
N VAL A 122 1.62 1.36 12.58
CA VAL A 122 1.08 0.72 13.80
C VAL A 122 1.37 1.57 15.04
N ALA A 123 2.55 2.19 15.14
CA ALA A 123 2.93 3.07 16.25
C ALA A 123 2.12 4.39 16.29
N TYR A 124 1.49 4.77 15.18
CA TYR A 124 0.73 6.01 15.03
C TYR A 124 -0.78 5.78 14.89
N ILE A 125 -1.25 4.54 15.11
CA ILE A 125 -2.65 4.16 14.93
C ILE A 125 -3.62 5.04 15.75
N GLY A 126 -3.18 5.51 16.92
CA GLY A 126 -3.93 6.42 17.79
C GLY A 126 -4.22 7.80 17.20
N ALA A 127 -3.60 8.17 16.07
CA ALA A 127 -3.96 9.38 15.31
C ALA A 127 -5.32 9.24 14.60
N ASN A 128 -5.81 8.01 14.41
CA ASN A 128 -7.09 7.74 13.75
C ASN A 128 -8.27 7.78 14.73
N THR A 129 -9.46 8.09 14.20
CA THR A 129 -10.73 7.83 14.89
C THR A 129 -11.19 6.41 14.56
N GLY A 130 -11.60 5.63 15.57
CA GLY A 130 -12.01 4.23 15.36
C GLY A 130 -10.82 3.28 15.24
N ILE A 131 -9.99 3.23 16.30
CA ILE A 131 -8.73 2.46 16.36
C ILE A 131 -8.94 0.99 15.97
N ALA A 132 -10.02 0.35 16.44
CA ALA A 132 -10.32 -1.05 16.14
C ALA A 132 -10.51 -1.31 14.63
N LEU A 133 -11.25 -0.43 13.93
CA LEU A 133 -11.48 -0.58 12.49
C LEU A 133 -10.17 -0.45 11.71
N ILE A 134 -9.33 0.52 12.06
CA ILE A 134 -8.02 0.71 11.44
C ILE A 134 -7.06 -0.43 11.78
N ALA A 135 -7.15 -1.00 12.99
CA ALA A 135 -6.34 -2.15 13.37
C ALA A 135 -6.72 -3.39 12.55
N ILE A 136 -8.02 -3.67 12.41
CA ILE A 136 -8.52 -4.75 11.54
C ILE A 136 -8.08 -4.52 10.09
N HIS A 137 -8.17 -3.29 9.60
CA HIS A 137 -7.69 -2.94 8.26
C HIS A 137 -6.19 -3.22 8.09
N HIS A 138 -5.34 -2.81 9.03
CA HIS A 138 -3.91 -3.10 8.99
C HIS A 138 -3.63 -4.60 8.99
N VAL A 139 -4.29 -5.35 9.87
CA VAL A 139 -4.13 -6.81 9.93
C VAL A 139 -4.56 -7.46 8.62
N ALA A 140 -5.70 -7.08 8.06
CA ALA A 140 -6.19 -7.62 6.80
C ALA A 140 -5.23 -7.31 5.64
N THR A 141 -4.82 -6.05 5.48
CA THR A 141 -3.92 -5.64 4.40
C THR A 141 -2.54 -6.29 4.54
N LEU A 142 -1.96 -6.31 5.74
CA LEU A 142 -0.68 -6.98 5.96
C LEU A 142 -0.79 -8.49 5.69
N SER A 143 -1.86 -9.16 6.15
CA SER A 143 -2.04 -10.60 5.90
C SER A 143 -2.12 -10.92 4.41
N LEU A 144 -2.78 -10.05 3.64
CA LEU A 144 -2.93 -10.19 2.20
C LEU A 144 -1.59 -10.04 1.46
N VAL A 145 -0.79 -9.03 1.81
CA VAL A 145 0.51 -8.79 1.18
C VAL A 145 1.57 -9.79 1.66
N PHE A 146 1.54 -10.24 2.91
CA PHE A 146 2.40 -11.34 3.37
C PHE A 146 1.99 -12.67 2.72
N GLY A 147 0.69 -12.92 2.58
CA GLY A 147 0.16 -14.11 1.92
C GLY A 147 0.62 -14.21 0.47
N SER A 148 0.62 -13.11 -0.28
CA SER A 148 1.13 -13.09 -1.66
C SER A 148 2.63 -13.34 -1.76
N ILE A 149 3.43 -12.98 -0.75
CA ILE A 149 4.85 -13.35 -0.69
C ILE A 149 5.02 -14.86 -0.44
N ILE A 150 4.29 -15.40 0.55
CA ILE A 150 4.34 -16.84 0.89
C ILE A 150 3.94 -17.70 -0.31
N LEU A 151 2.90 -17.28 -1.02
CA LEU A 151 2.37 -17.94 -2.21
C LEU A 151 3.17 -17.61 -3.49
N GLN A 152 4.29 -16.87 -3.36
CA GLN A 152 5.16 -16.48 -4.48
C GLN A 152 4.40 -15.82 -5.63
N ALA A 153 3.38 -15.00 -5.31
CA ALA A 153 2.49 -14.33 -6.27
C ALA A 153 2.79 -12.82 -6.37
N PRO A 154 3.89 -12.42 -7.04
CA PRO A 154 4.37 -11.03 -7.06
C PRO A 154 3.42 -10.05 -7.75
N VAL A 155 2.78 -10.46 -8.85
CA VAL A 155 1.84 -9.59 -9.57
C VAL A 155 0.60 -9.31 -8.71
N VAL A 156 0.08 -10.33 -8.01
CA VAL A 156 -1.02 -10.18 -7.06
C VAL A 156 -0.64 -9.19 -5.96
N CYS A 157 0.56 -9.33 -5.39
CA CYS A 157 1.10 -8.42 -4.38
C CYS A 157 1.09 -6.96 -4.85
N VAL A 158 1.77 -6.69 -5.97
CA VAL A 158 1.97 -5.33 -6.48
C VAL A 158 0.66 -4.70 -6.92
N ILE A 159 -0.22 -5.45 -7.60
CA ILE A 159 -1.54 -4.95 -8.02
C ILE A 159 -2.39 -4.61 -6.79
N ILE A 160 -2.47 -5.49 -5.79
CA ILE A 160 -3.24 -5.19 -4.58
C ILE A 160 -2.73 -3.91 -3.91
N MET A 161 -1.42 -3.75 -3.78
CA MET A 161 -0.85 -2.55 -3.17
C MET A 161 -1.25 -1.27 -3.90
N ILE A 162 -1.13 -1.22 -5.23
CA ILE A 162 -1.44 0.01 -5.99
C ILE A 162 -2.94 0.33 -6.00
N LEU A 163 -3.80 -0.69 -5.98
CA LEU A 163 -5.25 -0.52 -5.81
C LEU A 163 -5.60 0.17 -4.48
N HIS A 164 -4.77 -0.02 -3.45
CA HIS A 164 -4.95 0.67 -2.18
C HIS A 164 -4.36 2.08 -2.20
N ASP A 165 -3.12 2.24 -2.64
CA ASP A 165 -2.41 3.53 -2.54
C ASP A 165 -3.09 4.65 -3.33
N VAL A 166 -3.54 4.39 -4.57
CA VAL A 166 -4.21 5.40 -5.41
C VAL A 166 -5.51 5.89 -4.76
N VAL A 167 -6.22 5.00 -4.08
CA VAL A 167 -7.48 5.32 -3.40
C VAL A 167 -7.25 6.17 -2.16
N ASP A 168 -6.13 6.00 -1.47
CA ASP A 168 -5.86 6.72 -0.21
C ASP A 168 -5.43 8.18 -0.43
N VAL A 169 -4.88 8.54 -1.58
CA VAL A 169 -4.53 9.93 -1.91
C VAL A 169 -5.71 10.91 -1.73
N PRO A 170 -6.89 10.72 -2.37
CA PRO A 170 -8.03 11.60 -2.17
C PRO A 170 -8.60 11.52 -0.74
N LEU A 171 -8.52 10.38 -0.06
CA LEU A 171 -8.95 10.23 1.33
C LEU A 171 -8.18 11.16 2.26
N TYR A 172 -6.85 11.13 2.17
CA TYR A 172 -5.99 11.94 3.02
C TYR A 172 -6.02 13.42 2.67
N THR A 173 -6.17 13.72 1.38
CA THR A 173 -6.44 15.09 0.93
C THR A 173 -7.70 15.63 1.60
N GLY A 174 -8.81 14.88 1.57
CA GLY A 174 -10.07 15.29 2.20
C GLY A 174 -9.96 15.48 3.71
N LYS A 175 -9.25 14.59 4.42
CA LYS A 175 -9.01 14.74 5.87
C LYS A 175 -8.22 16.01 6.20
N ILE A 176 -7.19 16.35 5.43
CA ILE A 176 -6.41 17.58 5.60
C ILE A 176 -7.29 18.81 5.35
N CYS A 177 -8.05 18.82 4.24
CA CYS A 177 -8.98 19.92 3.94
C CYS A 177 -10.03 20.11 5.05
N ALA A 178 -10.47 19.03 5.70
CA ALA A 178 -11.39 19.11 6.84
C ALA A 178 -10.77 19.84 8.04
N TYR A 179 -9.48 19.63 8.33
CA TYR A 179 -8.78 20.34 9.40
C TYR A 179 -8.50 21.80 9.07
N LEU A 180 -8.33 22.13 7.78
CA LEU A 180 -8.11 23.50 7.28
C LEU A 180 -9.40 24.29 7.06
N GLY A 181 -10.58 23.66 7.19
CA GLY A 181 -11.87 24.31 6.97
C GLY A 181 -12.29 24.46 5.50
N TYR A 182 -11.58 23.82 4.55
CA TYR A 182 -11.91 23.86 3.13
C TYR A 182 -13.01 22.85 2.76
N ILE A 183 -14.24 23.15 3.17
CA ILE A 183 -15.40 22.23 3.07
C ILE A 183 -15.65 21.78 1.62
N LYS A 184 -15.65 22.69 0.64
CA LYS A 184 -15.92 22.33 -0.77
C LYS A 184 -14.90 21.35 -1.34
N ILE A 185 -13.61 21.57 -1.05
CA ILE A 185 -12.51 20.70 -1.51
C ILE A 185 -12.57 19.35 -0.77
N LYS A 186 -12.85 19.38 0.54
CA LYS A 186 -13.08 18.17 1.35
C LYS A 186 -14.19 17.31 0.75
N ASP A 187 -15.34 17.88 0.42
CA ASP A 187 -16.47 17.12 -0.11
C ASP A 187 -16.13 16.51 -1.47
N PHE A 188 -15.54 17.30 -2.38
CA PHE A 188 -15.10 16.81 -3.68
C PHE A 188 -14.12 15.63 -3.55
N THR A 189 -13.07 15.80 -2.73
CA THR A 189 -12.05 14.76 -2.55
C THR A 189 -12.58 13.50 -1.88
N LEU A 190 -13.50 13.61 -0.92
CA LEU A 190 -14.14 12.44 -0.30
C LEU A 190 -15.11 11.71 -1.23
N VAL A 191 -15.80 12.43 -2.13
CA VAL A 191 -16.58 11.79 -3.20
C VAL A 191 -15.67 11.07 -4.18
N SER A 192 -14.56 11.68 -4.60
CA SER A 192 -13.55 11.00 -5.43
C SER A 192 -13.01 9.75 -4.76
N PHE A 193 -12.71 9.80 -3.46
CA PHE A 193 -12.32 8.63 -2.67
C PHE A 193 -13.40 7.53 -2.73
N ALA A 194 -14.68 7.86 -2.54
CA ALA A 194 -15.74 6.86 -2.56
C ALA A 194 -15.86 6.16 -3.93
N ILE A 195 -15.76 6.93 -5.03
CA ILE A 195 -15.77 6.38 -6.39
C ILE A 195 -14.57 5.46 -6.63
N LEU A 196 -13.36 5.93 -6.31
CA LEU A 196 -12.14 5.17 -6.53
C LEU A 196 -12.07 3.93 -5.63
N CYS A 197 -12.52 4.03 -4.38
CA CYS A 197 -12.63 2.90 -3.46
C CYS A 197 -13.62 1.85 -4.00
N THR A 198 -14.76 2.27 -4.53
CA THR A 198 -15.73 1.36 -5.15
C THR A 198 -15.09 0.64 -6.34
N TRP A 199 -14.45 1.38 -7.25
CA TRP A 199 -13.84 0.77 -8.44
C TRP A 199 -12.65 -0.14 -8.10
N PHE A 200 -11.64 0.38 -7.41
CA PHE A 200 -10.39 -0.34 -7.20
C PHE A 200 -10.48 -1.38 -6.07
N ARG A 201 -11.16 -1.08 -4.95
CA ARG A 201 -11.20 -1.99 -3.78
C ARG A 201 -12.45 -2.86 -3.70
N MET A 202 -13.61 -2.39 -4.16
CA MET A 202 -14.84 -3.20 -4.08
C MET A 202 -15.09 -4.04 -5.33
N ILE A 203 -14.60 -3.62 -6.49
CA ILE A 203 -14.76 -4.36 -7.75
C ILE A 203 -13.44 -5.04 -8.15
N ASN A 204 -12.36 -4.27 -8.36
CA ASN A 204 -11.17 -4.83 -8.96
C ASN A 204 -10.38 -5.76 -8.02
N TYR A 205 -10.23 -5.38 -6.75
CA TYR A 205 -9.54 -6.22 -5.75
C TYR A 205 -10.15 -7.64 -5.60
N PRO A 206 -11.47 -7.81 -5.42
CA PRO A 206 -12.06 -9.16 -5.38
C PRO A 206 -11.85 -9.96 -6.67
N LEU A 207 -11.80 -9.32 -7.84
CA LEU A 207 -11.49 -9.98 -9.10
C LEU A 207 -10.04 -10.51 -9.12
N VAL A 208 -9.08 -9.72 -8.64
CA VAL A 208 -7.68 -10.15 -8.47
C VAL A 208 -7.60 -11.34 -7.54
N ALA A 209 -8.22 -11.25 -6.36
CA ALA A 209 -8.21 -12.31 -5.35
C ALA A 209 -8.84 -13.61 -5.88
N ASN A 210 -9.98 -13.51 -6.57
CA ASN A 210 -10.66 -14.66 -7.18
C ASN A 210 -9.83 -15.30 -8.31
N ALA A 211 -9.18 -14.49 -9.15
CA ALA A 211 -8.32 -15.01 -10.22
C ALA A 211 -7.09 -15.71 -9.65
N ALA A 212 -6.43 -15.10 -8.64
CA ALA A 212 -5.31 -15.70 -7.93
C ALA A 212 -5.71 -17.03 -7.26
N TRP A 213 -6.85 -17.08 -6.58
CA TRP A 213 -7.38 -18.29 -5.95
C TRP A 213 -7.62 -19.42 -6.96
N LYS A 214 -8.26 -19.12 -8.09
CA LYS A 214 -8.51 -20.11 -9.16
C LYS A 214 -7.22 -20.69 -9.73
N ASN A 215 -6.19 -19.87 -9.92
CA ASN A 215 -4.89 -20.32 -10.40
C ASN A 215 -4.23 -21.26 -9.38
N GLN A 216 -4.24 -20.90 -8.11
CA GLN A 216 -3.68 -21.75 -7.04
C GLN A 216 -4.41 -23.09 -6.92
N TYR A 217 -5.73 -23.10 -7.12
CA TYR A 217 -6.50 -24.35 -7.16
C TYR A 217 -6.15 -25.20 -8.37
N ARG A 218 -6.02 -24.60 -9.57
CA ARG A 218 -5.65 -25.30 -10.82
C ARG A 218 -4.27 -25.94 -10.75
N GLU A 219 -3.30 -25.25 -10.16
CA GLU A 219 -1.93 -25.76 -9.96
C GLU A 219 -1.81 -26.73 -8.78
N GLY A 220 -2.91 -27.02 -8.07
CA GLY A 220 -2.89 -27.89 -6.89
C GLY A 220 -2.09 -27.32 -5.71
N ILE A 221 -1.70 -26.03 -5.73
CA ILE A 221 -0.87 -25.35 -4.72
C ILE A 221 -1.64 -25.10 -3.41
N ILE A 222 -2.97 -25.25 -3.40
CA ILE A 222 -3.75 -25.15 -2.16
C ILE A 222 -3.63 -26.43 -1.30
N TYR A 223 -3.16 -27.55 -1.87
CA TYR A 223 -2.94 -28.81 -1.13
C TYR A 223 -1.58 -28.97 -0.42
N PRO A 224 -0.44 -28.31 -0.77
CA PRO A 224 0.82 -28.51 -0.07
C PRO A 224 1.11 -27.44 0.99
N VAL A 225 0.36 -26.34 1.12
CA VAL A 225 0.66 -25.33 2.19
C VAL A 225 0.19 -25.83 3.56
N LEU A 226 -0.88 -26.61 3.63
CA LEU A 226 -1.31 -27.32 4.86
C LEU A 226 -0.54 -28.63 5.11
N TYR A 227 0.17 -29.16 4.11
CA TYR A 227 0.99 -30.38 4.21
C TYR A 227 2.51 -30.14 4.23
N ARG A 228 2.98 -28.91 3.96
CA ARG A 228 4.32 -28.45 4.34
C ARG A 228 4.30 -28.03 5.82
N GLY A 229 3.80 -28.93 6.66
CA GLY A 229 4.00 -28.90 8.09
C GLY A 229 5.21 -29.75 8.43
N VAL A 230 6.15 -29.13 9.15
CA VAL A 230 7.38 -29.69 9.74
C VAL A 230 8.58 -29.78 8.79
#